data_AF-A0A7C3LWK4-F1
#
_entry.id   AF-A0A7C3LWK4-F1
#
_cell.length_a   1.000
_cell.length_b   1.000
_cell.length_c   1.000
_cell.angle_alpha   90.00
_cell.angle_beta   90.00
_cell.angle_gamma   90.00
#
_symmetry.space_group_name_H-M   'P 1'
#
loop_
_entity.id
_entity.type
_entity.pdbx_description
1 polymer ?
#
loop_
_entity_poly.entity_id
_entity_poly.type
_entity_poly.pdbx_seq_one_letter_code
_entity_poly.pdbx_strand_id
1 'polypeptide(L)'
;MDDKTPKQRRTILILGGARSGKSDYAQSIAAKLSSNVLYVATATAQDEEMAERIVRHRASRPARWDTLEVPLGVAAALREGIGGYDVVLIDCLTLLASNILLRYERRPDLAEAALLAELDEIFTLCEAAGVTLI
;
A
#
# COMPACT_ATOMS: atom_id res chain seq x y z
N MET A 1 34.03 7.79 3.16
CA MET A 1 33.30 9.07 3.01
C MET A 1 31.86 8.67 2.81
N ASP A 2 31.15 8.47 3.93
CA ASP A 2 29.77 8.02 3.90
C ASP A 2 28.90 9.25 4.05
N ASP A 3 28.60 9.90 2.92
CA ASP A 3 27.58 10.93 2.86
C ASP A 3 26.22 10.26 3.09
N LYS A 4 25.82 10.10 4.35
CA LYS A 4 24.44 9.77 4.71
C LYS A 4 23.66 11.08 4.74
N THR A 5 23.41 11.64 3.57
CA THR A 5 22.37 12.65 3.39
C THR A 5 21.07 12.08 3.97
N PRO A 6 20.38 12.78 4.89
CA PRO A 6 19.18 12.25 5.51
C PRO A 6 18.13 11.99 4.43
N LYS A 7 17.68 10.73 4.30
CA LYS A 7 16.59 10.34 3.38
C LYS A 7 15.37 11.19 3.70
N GLN A 8 15.01 12.07 2.77
CA GLN A 8 13.84 12.94 2.90
C GLN A 8 12.59 12.05 2.88
N ARG A 9 11.85 12.03 3.99
CA ARG A 9 10.63 11.25 4.19
C ARG A 9 9.53 11.85 3.33
N ARG A 10 8.89 11.04 2.49
CA ARG A 10 7.86 11.50 1.55
C ARG A 10 6.65 10.56 1.60
N THR A 11 5.47 11.17 1.63
CA THR A 11 4.20 10.51 1.35
C THR A 11 3.72 11.02 0.00
N ILE A 12 3.42 10.11 -0.92
CA ILE A 12 2.99 10.44 -2.28
C ILE A 12 1.59 9.86 -2.48
N LEU A 13 0.56 10.71 -2.51
CA LEU A 13 -0.80 10.26 -2.79
C LEU A 13 -1.11 10.39 -4.30
N ILE A 14 -1.50 9.29 -4.94
CA ILE A 14 -1.86 9.25 -6.36
C ILE A 14 -3.38 9.03 -6.50
N LEU A 15 -4.06 10.01 -7.10
CA LEU A 15 -5.52 10.03 -7.26
C LEU A 15 -5.92 9.99 -8.74
N GLY A 16 -7.17 9.59 -9.02
CA GLY A 16 -7.74 9.57 -10.37
C GLY A 16 -8.92 8.60 -10.52
N GLY A 17 -9.63 8.70 -11.64
CA GLY A 17 -10.80 7.86 -11.95
C GLY A 17 -10.47 6.40 -12.21
N ALA A 18 -11.46 5.51 -12.15
CA ALA A 18 -11.28 4.09 -12.44
C ALA A 18 -10.62 3.90 -13.81
N ARG A 19 -9.66 2.96 -13.91
CA ARG A 19 -8.94 2.63 -15.17
C ARG A 19 -8.12 3.78 -15.78
N SER A 20 -7.77 4.82 -15.01
CA SER A 20 -6.94 5.94 -15.48
C SER A 20 -5.42 5.68 -15.48
N GLY A 21 -4.97 4.44 -15.27
CA GLY A 21 -3.54 4.10 -15.24
C GLY A 21 -2.78 4.47 -13.95
N LYS A 22 -3.50 4.77 -12.86
CA LYS A 22 -2.89 5.20 -11.58
C LYS A 22 -1.90 4.19 -11.01
N SER A 23 -2.28 2.92 -11.02
CA SER A 23 -1.48 1.84 -10.44
C SER A 23 -0.18 1.64 -11.22
N ASP A 24 -0.24 1.70 -12.56
CA ASP A 24 0.96 1.65 -13.40
C ASP A 24 1.86 2.87 -13.16
N TYR A 25 1.26 4.06 -13.03
CA TYR A 25 1.99 5.28 -12.70
C TYR A 25 2.66 5.18 -11.32
N ALA A 26 1.95 4.71 -10.29
CA ALA A 26 2.47 4.50 -8.94
C ALA A 26 3.63 3.50 -8.93
N GLN A 27 3.49 2.39 -9.64
CA GLN A 27 4.56 1.41 -9.83
C GLN A 27 5.78 2.04 -10.52
N SER A 28 5.57 2.89 -11.54
CA SER A 28 6.66 3.59 -12.23
C SER A 28 7.42 4.57 -11.32
N ILE A 29 6.72 5.24 -10.40
CA ILE A 29 7.34 6.14 -9.41
C ILE A 29 8.13 5.31 -8.39
N ALA A 30 7.53 4.28 -7.81
CA ALA A 30 8.20 3.38 -6.87
C ALA A 30 9.48 2.79 -7.46
N ALA A 31 9.43 2.32 -8.72
CA ALA A 31 10.57 1.74 -9.42
C ALA A 31 11.71 2.72 -9.69
N LYS A 32 11.41 4.02 -9.83
CA LYS A 32 12.42 5.09 -9.97
C LYS A 32 13.05 5.48 -8.64
N LEU A 33 12.32 5.31 -7.54
CA LEU A 33 12.77 5.66 -6.20
C LEU A 33 13.66 4.59 -5.58
N SER A 34 13.35 3.29 -5.78
CA SER A 34 14.21 2.20 -5.31
C SER A 34 13.98 0.88 -6.06
N SER A 35 14.97 -0.01 -5.96
CA SER A 35 14.83 -1.43 -6.26
C SER A 35 14.16 -2.21 -5.12
N ASN A 36 14.28 -1.74 -3.88
CA ASN A 36 13.78 -2.40 -2.67
C ASN A 36 12.38 -1.86 -2.33
N VAL A 37 11.37 -2.42 -3.00
CA VAL A 37 9.98 -1.99 -2.87
C VAL A 37 9.15 -3.12 -2.26
N LEU A 38 8.38 -2.79 -1.23
CA LEU A 38 7.31 -3.64 -0.72
C LEU A 38 5.98 -3.20 -1.35
N TYR A 39 5.41 -4.06 -2.20
CA TYR A 39 4.08 -3.86 -2.75
C TYR A 39 3.03 -4.43 -1.80
N VAL A 40 2.09 -3.61 -1.38
CA VAL A 40 1.00 -4.00 -0.48
C VAL A 40 -0.30 -4.05 -1.28
N ALA A 41 -0.77 -5.27 -1.53
CA ALA A 41 -2.02 -5.53 -2.25
C ALA A 41 -3.18 -5.61 -1.25
N THR A 42 -4.14 -4.70 -1.37
CA THR A 42 -5.33 -4.66 -0.49
C THR A 42 -6.59 -5.21 -1.16
N ALA A 43 -6.50 -5.54 -2.46
CA ALA A 43 -7.60 -6.08 -3.24
C ALA A 43 -7.94 -7.52 -2.82
N THR A 44 -9.23 -7.83 -2.74
CA THR A 44 -9.76 -9.19 -2.63
C THR A 44 -10.50 -9.56 -3.91
N ALA A 45 -10.38 -10.81 -4.36
CA ALA A 45 -11.18 -11.33 -5.46
C ALA A 45 -12.59 -11.61 -4.94
N GLN A 46 -13.53 -10.67 -5.18
CA GLN A 46 -14.94 -10.86 -4.81
C GLN A 46 -15.77 -11.48 -5.94
N ASP A 47 -15.25 -11.43 -7.17
CA ASP A 47 -15.81 -12.03 -8.36
C ASP A 47 -14.69 -12.47 -9.34
N GLU A 48 -15.07 -13.16 -10.41
CA GLU A 48 -14.15 -13.71 -11.41
C GLU A 48 -13.45 -12.60 -12.23
N GLU A 49 -14.14 -11.49 -12.52
CA GLU A 49 -13.54 -10.32 -13.19
C GLU A 49 -12.40 -9.73 -12.33
N MET A 50 -12.64 -9.56 -11.03
CA MET A 50 -11.66 -9.08 -10.06
C MET A 50 -10.50 -10.06 -9.90
N ALA A 51 -10.78 -11.37 -9.92
CA ALA A 51 -9.75 -12.41 -9.88
C ALA A 51 -8.80 -12.29 -11.09
N GLU A 52 -9.33 -12.22 -12.31
CA GLU A 52 -8.53 -12.04 -13.52
C GLU A 52 -7.74 -10.73 -13.52
N ARG A 53 -8.32 -9.67 -12.95
CA ARG A 53 -7.64 -8.37 -12.80
C ARG A 53 -6.49 -8.45 -11.81
N ILE A 54 -6.69 -9.12 -10.66
CA ILE A 54 -5.62 -9.35 -9.68
C ILE A 54 -4.49 -10.15 -10.33
N VAL A 55 -4.80 -11.17 -11.13
CA VAL A 55 -3.79 -11.95 -11.87
C VAL A 55 -2.98 -11.05 -12.81
N ARG A 56 -3.65 -10.21 -13.61
CA ARG A 56 -2.95 -9.26 -14.50
C ARG A 56 -2.09 -8.26 -13.74
N HIS A 57 -2.61 -7.70 -12.63
CA HIS A 57 -1.85 -6.79 -11.78
C HIS A 57 -0.66 -7.46 -11.09
N ARG A 58 -0.78 -8.73 -10.70
CA ARG A 58 0.35 -9.50 -10.18
C ARG A 58 1.42 -9.66 -11.25
N ALA A 59 1.02 -9.98 -12.48
CA ALA A 59 1.95 -10.18 -13.60
C ALA A 59 2.66 -8.89 -14.05
N SER A 60 2.09 -7.71 -13.83
CA SER A 60 2.72 -6.44 -14.17
C SER A 60 3.77 -5.98 -13.16
N ARG A 61 3.81 -6.57 -11.96
CA ARG A 61 4.75 -6.18 -10.90
C ARG A 61 6.17 -6.58 -11.28
N PRO A 62 7.17 -5.72 -11.02
CA PRO A 62 8.56 -6.13 -11.14
C PRO A 62 8.85 -7.36 -10.26
N ALA A 63 9.39 -8.43 -10.84
CA ALA A 63 9.67 -9.70 -10.14
C ALA A 63 10.64 -9.58 -8.94
N ARG A 64 11.37 -8.46 -8.85
CA ARG A 64 12.29 -8.17 -7.75
C ARG A 64 11.61 -7.57 -6.51
N TRP A 65 10.32 -7.25 -6.60
CA TRP A 65 9.58 -6.66 -5.50
C TRP A 65 8.96 -7.73 -4.64
N ASP A 66 9.03 -7.52 -3.33
CA ASP A 66 8.27 -8.32 -2.40
C ASP A 66 6.81 -7.85 -2.40
N THR A 67 5.90 -8.80 -2.23
CA THR A 67 4.47 -8.54 -2.21
C THR A 67 3.89 -9.02 -0.89
N LEU A 68 3.15 -8.14 -0.24
CA LEU A 68 2.31 -8.43 0.90
C LEU A 68 0.84 -8.36 0.48
N GLU A 69 0.13 -9.47 0.55
CA GLU A 69 -1.30 -9.52 0.24
C GLU A 69 -2.12 -9.45 1.52
N VAL A 70 -2.58 -8.24 1.84
CA VAL A 70 -3.17 -7.91 3.14
C VAL A 70 -4.39 -7.01 2.92
N PRO A 71 -5.58 -7.59 2.78
CA PRO A 71 -6.79 -6.80 2.54
C PRO A 71 -7.24 -5.99 3.76
N LEU A 72 -6.82 -6.40 4.97
CA LEU A 72 -7.09 -5.75 6.25
C LEU A 72 -5.87 -5.91 7.16
N GLY A 73 -5.61 -4.93 8.04
CA GLY A 73 -4.49 -5.00 8.98
C GLY A 73 -3.12 -4.79 8.30
N VAL A 74 -3.08 -3.88 7.33
CA VAL A 74 -1.86 -3.44 6.65
C VAL A 74 -0.84 -2.95 7.67
N ALA A 75 -1.27 -2.14 8.64
CA ALA A 75 -0.39 -1.61 9.68
C ALA A 75 0.27 -2.72 10.51
N ALA A 76 -0.53 -3.72 10.92
CA ALA A 76 -0.03 -4.89 11.64
C ALA A 76 1.01 -5.67 10.83
N ALA A 77 0.73 -5.93 9.56
CA ALA A 77 1.64 -6.66 8.69
C ALA A 77 2.92 -5.87 8.35
N LEU A 78 2.83 -4.54 8.20
CA LEU A 78 4.00 -3.67 8.07
C LEU A 78 4.87 -3.69 9.32
N ARG A 79 4.28 -3.72 10.53
CA ARG A 79 5.06 -3.80 11.77
C ARG A 79 5.97 -5.04 11.80
N GLU A 80 5.52 -6.15 11.23
CA GLU A 80 6.29 -7.40 11.17
C GLU A 80 7.37 -7.36 10.07
N GLY A 81 7.17 -6.59 9.00
CA GLY A 81 7.91 -6.75 7.75
C GLY A 81 8.35 -5.48 7.03
N ILE A 82 8.30 -4.28 7.61
CA ILE A 82 8.67 -3.03 6.91
C ILE A 82 10.19 -2.81 6.79
N GLY A 83 10.99 -3.52 7.59
CA GLY A 83 12.45 -3.36 7.62
C GLY A 83 13.13 -3.79 6.32
N GLY A 84 14.09 -2.99 5.84
CA GLY A 84 14.90 -3.32 4.66
C GLY A 84 14.35 -2.80 3.33
N TYR A 85 13.13 -2.25 3.32
CA TYR A 85 12.57 -1.59 2.15
C TYR A 85 12.88 -0.09 2.15
N ASP A 86 12.91 0.51 0.96
CA ASP A 86 13.04 1.96 0.80
C ASP A 86 11.70 2.61 0.43
N VAL A 87 10.80 1.82 -0.16
CA VAL A 87 9.47 2.25 -0.62
C VAL A 87 8.45 1.20 -0.21
N VAL A 88 7.33 1.67 0.33
CA VAL A 88 6.10 0.90 0.51
C VAL A 88 5.06 1.48 -0.46
N LEU A 89 4.50 0.64 -1.33
CA LEU A 89 3.46 1.02 -2.28
C LEU A 89 2.17 0.29 -1.94
N ILE A 90 1.13 1.02 -1.55
CA ILE A 90 -0.20 0.47 -1.23
C ILE A 90 -1.14 0.61 -2.43
N ASP A 91 -1.57 -0.51 -3.00
CA ASP A 91 -2.49 -0.55 -4.14
C ASP A 91 -3.73 -1.42 -3.81
N CYS A 92 -4.88 -0.83 -3.48
CA CYS A 92 -5.14 0.61 -3.37
C CYS A 92 -5.84 1.00 -2.06
N LEU A 93 -5.65 2.26 -1.68
CA LEU A 93 -6.25 2.85 -0.48
C LEU A 93 -7.78 2.75 -0.48
N THR A 94 -8.43 2.88 -1.64
CA THR A 94 -9.89 2.77 -1.74
C THR A 94 -10.37 1.36 -1.35
N LEU A 95 -9.67 0.31 -1.79
CA LEU A 95 -10.04 -1.06 -1.42
C LEU A 95 -9.76 -1.35 0.05
N LEU A 96 -8.68 -0.81 0.62
CA LEU A 96 -8.45 -0.89 2.07
C LEU A 96 -9.61 -0.26 2.85
N ALA A 97 -10.01 0.96 2.48
CA ALA A 97 -11.14 1.64 3.10
C ALA A 97 -12.44 0.84 2.94
N SER A 98 -12.76 0.36 1.74
CA SER A 98 -13.93 -0.48 1.50
C SER A 98 -13.92 -1.75 2.36
N ASN A 99 -12.79 -2.45 2.46
CA ASN A 99 -12.68 -3.65 3.29
C ASN A 99 -12.93 -3.35 4.77
N ILE A 100 -12.40 -2.23 5.29
CA ILE A 100 -12.61 -1.82 6.69
C ILE A 100 -14.08 -1.44 6.91
N LEU A 101 -14.68 -0.63 6.03
CA LEU A 101 -16.08 -0.24 6.15
C LEU A 101 -17.01 -1.46 6.15
N LEU A 102 -16.77 -2.43 5.26
CA LEU A 102 -17.54 -3.68 5.22
C LEU A 102 -17.35 -4.52 6.49
N ARG A 103 -16.14 -4.56 7.07
CA ARG A 103 -15.90 -5.25 8.35
C ARG A 103 -16.74 -4.66 9.49
N TYR A 104 -16.97 -3.35 9.47
CA TYR A 104 -17.76 -2.64 10.47
C TYR A 104 -19.18 -2.29 9.99
N GLU A 105 -19.74 -3.00 9.01
CA GLU A 105 -21.05 -2.68 8.42
C GLU A 105 -22.18 -2.59 9.47
N ARG A 106 -22.12 -3.40 10.54
CA ARG A 106 -23.10 -3.38 11.65
C ARG A 106 -22.79 -2.35 12.74
N ARG A 107 -21.66 -1.66 12.64
CA ARG A 107 -21.12 -0.69 13.60
C ARG A 107 -20.44 0.48 12.87
N PRO A 108 -21.19 1.24 12.04
CA PRO A 108 -20.62 2.33 11.22
C PRO A 108 -19.99 3.43 12.07
N ASP A 109 -20.44 3.58 13.32
CA ASP A 109 -19.87 4.46 14.34
C ASP A 109 -18.39 4.15 14.64
N LEU A 110 -17.96 2.90 14.45
CA LEU A 110 -16.58 2.47 14.66
C LEU A 110 -15.74 2.44 13.38
N ALA A 111 -16.38 2.48 12.21
CA ALA A 111 -15.72 2.22 10.94
C ALA A 111 -14.73 3.34 10.56
N GLU A 112 -15.14 4.60 10.75
CA GLU A 112 -14.29 5.77 10.52
C GLU A 112 -13.09 5.77 11.47
N ALA A 113 -13.32 5.56 12.77
CA ALA A 113 -12.27 5.51 13.77
C ALA A 113 -11.26 4.39 13.47
N ALA A 114 -11.72 3.22 13.04
CA ALA A 114 -10.86 2.11 12.66
C ALA A 114 -10.01 2.43 11.42
N LEU A 115 -10.59 3.08 10.40
CA LEU A 115 -9.85 3.50 9.21
C LEU A 115 -8.78 4.54 9.54
N LEU A 116 -9.13 5.56 10.34
CA LEU A 116 -8.17 6.59 10.75
C LEU A 116 -7.02 5.99 11.57
N ALA A 117 -7.33 5.12 12.54
CA ALA A 117 -6.31 4.43 13.32
C ALA A 117 -5.37 3.59 12.45
N GLU A 118 -5.92 2.87 11.46
CA GLU A 118 -5.12 2.09 10.52
C GLU A 118 -4.16 2.98 9.71
N LEU A 119 -4.63 4.11 9.19
CA LEU A 119 -3.81 5.04 8.41
C LEU A 119 -2.74 5.73 9.25
N ASP A 120 -3.10 6.22 10.44
CA ASP A 120 -2.16 6.85 11.37
C ASP A 120 -1.02 5.90 11.74
N GLU A 121 -1.35 4.62 11.95
CA GLU A 121 -0.35 3.60 12.25
C GLU A 121 0.54 3.29 11.04
N ILE A 122 -0.01 3.20 9.83
CA ILE A 122 0.77 3.05 8.58
C ILE A 122 1.75 4.21 8.42
N PHE A 123 1.29 5.46 8.58
CA PHE A 123 2.15 6.64 8.49
C PHE A 123 3.26 6.59 9.53
N THR A 124 2.91 6.32 10.79
CA THR A 124 3.87 6.23 11.90
C THR A 124 4.96 5.18 11.63
N LEU A 125 4.56 3.99 11.17
CA LEU A 125 5.50 2.91 10.84
C LEU A 125 6.42 3.30 9.69
N CYS A 126 5.87 3.90 8.62
CA CYS A 126 6.67 4.32 7.47
C CYS A 126 7.67 5.43 7.85
N GLU A 127 7.23 6.39 8.66
CA GLU A 127 8.11 7.46 9.16
C GLU A 127 9.22 6.94 10.07
N ALA A 128 8.88 6.01 10.99
CA ALA A 128 9.84 5.40 11.89
C ALA A 128 10.88 4.54 11.15
N ALA A 129 10.44 3.82 10.11
CA ALA A 129 11.33 3.03 9.25
C ALA A 129 12.12 3.89 8.26
N GLY A 130 11.75 5.17 8.06
CA GLY A 130 12.38 6.06 7.10
C GLY A 130 12.12 5.68 5.64
N VAL A 131 10.98 5.04 5.37
CA VAL A 131 10.58 4.59 4.02
C VAL A 131 9.69 5.62 3.35
N THR A 132 9.70 5.65 2.02
CA THR A 132 8.74 6.45 1.24
C THR A 132 7.44 5.67 1.13
N LEU A 133 6.32 6.30 1.48
CA LEU A 133 5.00 5.73 1.32
C LEU A 133 4.35 6.27 0.03
N ILE A 134 3.81 5.37 -0.77
CA ILE A 134 3.06 5.66 -2.00
C ILE A 134 1.68 5.00 -1.91
#